data_AF-A0A645ICY7-F1
#
_entry.id   AF-A0A645ICY7-F1
#
_cell.length_a   1.000
_cell.length_b   1.000
_cell.length_c   1.000
_cell.angle_alpha   90.00
_cell.angle_beta   90.00
_cell.angle_gamma   90.00
#
_symmetry.space_group_name_H-M   'P 1'
#
loop_
_entity.id
_entity.type
_entity.pdbx_description
1 polymer ?
#
loop_
_entity_poly.entity_id
_entity_poly.type
_entity_poly.pdbx_seq_one_letter_code
_entity_poly.pdbx_strand_id
1 'polypeptide(L)'
;MQKDMPKEMARPIFTNLKKYGLSINFYIDDHLYGDEGNKNIKGYAEYIEVPYTIMKDEEIFSHIDEMDIMKMVAMGEEKDIDIFLEKERDNFSSNLHLVKSLPFMLEIANKEVNKGNALSKLGEILGIKASEMMAIGDNMNDEEMLDYVANPFVMANGSELLLAKNYMRTRSNNENGVAYAISQFL
;
A
#
# COMPACT_ATOMS: atom_id res chain seq x y z
N MET A 1 8.85 -12.97 9.34
CA MET A 1 8.34 -13.94 8.35
C MET A 1 7.47 -13.19 7.36
N GLN A 2 7.80 -13.29 6.07
CA GLN A 2 7.00 -12.75 4.96
C GLN A 2 5.59 -13.35 4.99
N LYS A 3 4.58 -12.56 4.64
CA LYS A 3 3.17 -13.00 4.56
C LYS A 3 2.65 -12.66 3.18
N ASP A 4 2.57 -13.67 2.33
CA ASP A 4 2.04 -13.54 0.98
C ASP A 4 0.50 -13.57 0.99
N MET A 5 -0.09 -13.07 -0.08
CA MET A 5 -1.55 -13.09 -0.27
C MET A 5 -2.07 -14.54 -0.26
N PRO A 6 -3.25 -14.81 0.33
CA PRO A 6 -3.89 -16.11 0.19
C PRO A 6 -4.14 -16.42 -1.29
N LYS A 7 -3.63 -17.56 -1.78
CA LYS A 7 -3.68 -17.93 -3.21
C LYS A 7 -5.10 -17.95 -3.76
N GLU A 8 -6.04 -18.42 -2.95
CA GLU A 8 -7.47 -18.47 -3.28
C GLU A 8 -8.10 -17.09 -3.51
N MET A 9 -7.48 -16.02 -3.00
CA MET A 9 -7.96 -14.65 -3.17
C MET A 9 -7.35 -13.94 -4.37
N ALA A 10 -6.19 -14.37 -4.87
CA ALA A 10 -5.43 -13.69 -5.92
C ALA A 10 -6.18 -13.64 -7.27
N ARG A 11 -6.77 -14.76 -7.72
CA ARG A 11 -7.57 -14.78 -8.96
C ARG A 11 -8.88 -13.98 -8.83
N PRO A 12 -9.68 -14.17 -7.77
CA PRO A 12 -10.90 -13.39 -7.56
C PRO A 12 -10.66 -11.88 -7.54
N ILE A 13 -9.65 -11.40 -6.80
CA ILE A 13 -9.38 -9.96 -6.72
C ILE A 13 -8.93 -9.40 -8.07
N PHE A 14 -8.01 -10.08 -8.77
CA PHE A 14 -7.57 -9.68 -10.10
C PHE A 14 -8.74 -9.56 -11.07
N THR A 15 -9.57 -10.61 -11.15
CA THR A 15 -10.72 -10.66 -12.06
C THR A 15 -11.71 -9.55 -11.74
N ASN A 16 -11.89 -9.23 -10.46
CA ASN A 16 -12.83 -8.21 -10.03
C ASN A 16 -12.32 -6.80 -10.40
N LEU A 17 -11.05 -6.48 -10.11
CA LEU A 17 -10.42 -5.21 -10.47
C LEU A 17 -10.53 -4.89 -11.98
N LYS A 18 -10.34 -5.91 -12.84
CA LYS A 18 -10.44 -5.76 -14.30
C LYS A 18 -11.84 -5.33 -14.76
N LYS A 19 -12.91 -5.71 -14.04
CA LYS A 19 -14.29 -5.27 -14.35
C LYS A 19 -14.48 -3.76 -14.20
N TYR A 20 -13.65 -3.13 -13.37
CA TYR A 20 -13.64 -1.69 -13.14
C TYR A 20 -12.60 -0.96 -14.00
N GLY A 21 -11.97 -1.64 -14.96
CA GLY A 21 -10.97 -1.05 -15.85
C GLY A 21 -9.63 -0.76 -15.17
N LEU A 22 -9.39 -1.32 -13.99
CA LEU A 22 -8.14 -1.15 -13.26
C LEU A 22 -7.08 -2.10 -13.82
N SER A 23 -5.92 -1.55 -14.12
CA SER A 23 -4.72 -2.32 -14.43
C SER A 23 -4.05 -2.82 -13.14
N ILE A 24 -3.34 -3.93 -13.19
CA ILE A 24 -2.73 -4.57 -12.02
C ILE A 24 -1.24 -4.76 -12.26
N ASN A 25 -0.45 -4.33 -11.28
CA ASN A 25 0.96 -4.66 -11.14
C ASN A 25 1.14 -5.74 -10.06
N PHE A 26 2.05 -6.67 -10.31
CA PHE A 26 2.49 -7.71 -9.39
C PHE A 26 3.96 -7.51 -9.08
N TYR A 27 4.30 -7.70 -7.81
CA TYR A 27 5.68 -7.78 -7.37
C TYR A 27 5.99 -9.24 -7.06
N ILE A 28 6.88 -9.82 -7.85
CA ILE A 28 7.38 -11.18 -7.69
C ILE A 28 8.91 -11.10 -7.74
N ASP A 29 9.58 -11.47 -6.64
CA ASP A 29 11.05 -11.44 -6.51
C ASP A 29 11.70 -10.12 -6.99
N ASP A 30 11.19 -8.98 -6.52
CA ASP A 30 11.62 -7.62 -6.90
C ASP A 30 11.49 -7.27 -8.40
N HIS A 31 10.77 -8.08 -9.18
CA HIS A 31 10.42 -7.79 -10.56
C HIS A 31 8.95 -7.36 -10.69
N LEU A 32 8.72 -6.30 -11.47
CA LEU A 32 7.39 -5.76 -11.72
C LEU A 32 6.76 -6.43 -12.94
N TYR A 33 5.64 -7.11 -12.74
CA TYR A 33 4.82 -7.64 -13.84
C TYR A 33 3.54 -6.84 -13.92
N GLY A 34 3.05 -6.55 -15.11
CA GLY A 34 1.70 -5.99 -15.25
C GLY A 34 0.95 -6.53 -16.45
N ASP A 35 -0.37 -6.37 -16.38
CA ASP A 35 -1.26 -6.88 -17.41
C ASP A 35 -1.16 -6.09 -18.72
N GLU A 36 -1.54 -6.72 -19.83
CA GLU A 36 -1.52 -6.11 -21.17
C GLU A 36 -2.34 -4.82 -21.30
N GLY A 37 -3.33 -4.62 -20.41
CA GLY A 37 -4.14 -3.40 -20.33
C GLY A 37 -3.43 -2.23 -19.64
N ASN A 38 -2.27 -2.46 -19.03
CA ASN A 38 -1.58 -1.47 -18.21
C ASN A 38 -0.80 -0.44 -19.05
N LYS A 39 -1.49 0.65 -19.41
CA LYS A 39 -0.89 1.78 -20.13
C LYS A 39 0.14 2.56 -19.32
N ASN A 40 0.14 2.41 -18.00
CA ASN A 40 0.92 3.22 -17.07
C ASN A 40 2.18 2.51 -16.56
N ILE A 41 2.32 1.19 -16.77
CA ILE A 41 3.43 0.39 -16.23
C ILE A 41 4.79 0.94 -16.62
N LYS A 42 4.95 1.41 -17.87
CA LYS A 42 6.21 1.98 -18.34
C LYS A 42 6.59 3.22 -17.53
N GLY A 43 5.70 4.20 -17.43
CA GLY A 43 5.97 5.44 -16.68
C GLY A 43 6.16 5.18 -15.19
N TYR A 44 5.42 4.23 -14.62
CA TYR A 44 5.59 3.83 -13.23
C TYR A 44 6.94 3.16 -12.99
N ALA A 45 7.32 2.18 -13.81
CA ALA A 45 8.59 1.48 -13.73
C ALA A 45 9.79 2.41 -13.93
N GLU A 46 9.70 3.37 -14.86
CA GLU A 46 10.71 4.42 -15.06
C GLU A 46 10.84 5.33 -13.83
N TYR A 47 9.72 5.67 -13.17
CA TYR A 47 9.71 6.51 -11.97
C TYR A 47 10.34 5.82 -10.75
N ILE A 48 10.11 4.51 -10.56
CA ILE A 48 10.66 3.74 -9.42
C ILE A 48 11.96 3.01 -9.75
N GLU A 49 12.48 3.15 -10.96
CA GLU A 49 13.74 2.57 -11.44
C GLU A 49 13.83 1.03 -11.33
N VAL A 50 12.75 0.32 -11.64
CA VAL A 50 12.71 -1.17 -11.62
C VAL A 50 12.47 -1.76 -13.02
N PRO A 51 13.01 -2.95 -13.33
CA PRO A 51 12.66 -3.66 -14.56
C PRO A 51 11.18 -4.06 -14.54
N TYR A 52 10.56 -4.09 -15.72
CA TYR A 52 9.16 -4.49 -15.88
C TYR A 52 8.95 -5.47 -17.03
N THR A 53 7.94 -6.33 -16.88
CA THR A 53 7.45 -7.23 -17.93
C THR A 53 5.94 -7.05 -18.08
N ILE A 54 5.47 -6.96 -19.32
CA ILE A 54 4.04 -7.00 -19.64
C ILE A 54 3.67 -8.45 -19.96
N MET A 55 2.62 -8.97 -19.32
CA MET A 55 2.12 -10.32 -19.51
C MET A 55 0.65 -10.29 -19.91
N LYS A 56 0.22 -11.34 -20.62
CA LYS A 56 -1.21 -11.57 -20.87
C LYS A 56 -1.91 -12.07 -19.61
N ASP A 57 -3.23 -11.86 -19.52
CA ASP A 57 -4.01 -12.32 -18.37
C ASP A 57 -3.89 -13.84 -18.17
N GLU A 58 -3.79 -14.65 -19.23
CA GLU A 58 -3.58 -16.10 -19.10
C GLU A 58 -2.21 -16.44 -18.51
N GLU A 59 -1.16 -15.71 -18.89
CA GLU A 59 0.19 -15.91 -18.36
C GLU A 59 0.23 -15.50 -16.88
N ILE A 60 -0.41 -14.38 -16.53
CA ILE A 60 -0.58 -13.94 -15.14
C ILE A 60 -1.27 -15.02 -14.32
N PHE A 61 -2.36 -15.62 -14.83
CA PHE A 61 -3.07 -16.67 -14.10
C PHE A 61 -2.26 -17.94 -13.86
N SER A 62 -1.34 -18.29 -14.76
CA SER A 62 -0.37 -19.37 -14.52
C SER A 62 0.59 -19.01 -13.38
N HIS A 63 1.13 -17.78 -13.37
CA HIS A 63 2.03 -17.34 -12.30
C HIS A 63 1.31 -17.22 -10.95
N ILE A 64 0.07 -16.72 -10.92
CA ILE A 64 -0.73 -16.60 -9.70
C ILE A 64 -0.94 -17.97 -9.02
N ASP A 65 -1.10 -19.04 -9.80
CA ASP A 65 -1.31 -20.39 -9.26
C ASP A 65 -0.02 -20.99 -8.69
N GLU A 66 1.10 -20.71 -9.34
CA GLU A 66 2.38 -21.34 -9.03
C GLU A 66 3.19 -20.58 -7.98
N MET A 67 3.07 -19.26 -7.92
CA MET A 67 3.93 -18.39 -7.12
C MET A 67 3.25 -17.83 -5.88
N ASP A 68 4.06 -17.41 -4.91
CA ASP A 68 3.60 -16.68 -3.73
C ASP A 68 3.63 -15.17 -4.04
N ILE A 69 2.47 -14.53 -3.98
CA ILE A 69 2.32 -13.12 -4.35
C ILE A 69 2.43 -12.27 -3.10
N MET A 70 3.49 -11.49 -2.99
CA MET A 70 3.68 -10.58 -1.87
C MET A 70 2.59 -9.50 -1.82
N LYS A 71 2.37 -8.82 -2.95
CA LYS A 71 1.33 -7.80 -3.10
C LYS A 71 0.94 -7.56 -4.55
N MET A 72 -0.27 -7.02 -4.74
CA MET A 72 -0.74 -6.43 -6.00
C MET A 72 -0.92 -4.92 -5.83
N VAL A 73 -0.65 -4.16 -6.89
CA VAL A 73 -0.95 -2.73 -6.95
C VAL A 73 -1.85 -2.49 -8.14
N ALA A 74 -3.12 -2.17 -7.87
CA ALA A 74 -4.07 -1.80 -8.90
C ALA A 74 -3.94 -0.30 -9.22
N MET A 75 -3.93 0.05 -10.50
CA MET A 75 -3.75 1.41 -10.99
C MET A 75 -4.87 1.79 -11.96
N GLY A 76 -5.41 3.00 -11.82
CA GLY A 76 -6.48 3.53 -12.66
C GLY A 76 -6.92 4.92 -12.22
N GLU A 77 -8.03 5.41 -12.77
CA GLU A 77 -8.63 6.66 -12.33
C GLU A 77 -9.13 6.53 -10.89
N GLU A 78 -8.96 7.59 -10.08
CA GLU A 78 -9.37 7.59 -8.67
C GLU A 78 -10.83 7.19 -8.48
N LYS A 79 -11.72 7.73 -9.32
CA LYS A 79 -13.16 7.41 -9.28
C LYS A 79 -13.43 5.91 -9.44
N ASP A 80 -12.65 5.21 -10.25
CA ASP A 80 -12.90 3.80 -10.56
C ASP A 80 -12.40 2.91 -9.41
N ILE A 81 -11.31 3.32 -8.75
CA ILE A 81 -10.84 2.74 -7.50
C ILE A 81 -11.85 2.96 -6.38
N ASP A 82 -12.38 4.16 -6.24
CA ASP A 82 -13.35 4.48 -5.19
C ASP A 82 -14.66 3.69 -5.37
N ILE A 83 -15.16 3.57 -6.62
CA ILE A 83 -16.31 2.73 -6.95
C ILE A 83 -16.04 1.25 -6.64
N PHE A 84 -14.85 0.74 -6.98
CA PHE A 84 -14.45 -0.63 -6.65
C PHE A 84 -14.47 -0.84 -5.12
N LEU A 85 -13.85 0.07 -4.37
CA LEU A 85 -13.79 -0.02 -2.91
C LEU A 85 -15.18 0.09 -2.27
N GLU A 86 -16.07 0.93 -2.79
CA GLU A 86 -17.45 1.05 -2.30
C GLU A 86 -18.22 -0.26 -2.47
N LYS A 87 -18.07 -0.94 -3.61
CA LYS A 87 -18.88 -2.10 -3.98
C LYS A 87 -18.32 -3.44 -3.54
N GLU A 88 -17.00 -3.56 -3.50
CA GLU A 88 -16.32 -4.86 -3.44
C GLU A 88 -15.45 -5.03 -2.20
N ARG A 89 -15.13 -3.95 -1.46
CA ARG A 89 -14.21 -4.04 -0.30
C ARG A 89 -14.62 -5.13 0.68
N ASP A 90 -15.91 -5.23 1.01
CA ASP A 90 -16.41 -6.21 1.98
C ASP A 90 -16.25 -7.67 1.52
N ASN A 91 -16.17 -7.91 0.21
CA ASN A 91 -15.93 -9.25 -0.34
C ASN A 91 -14.48 -9.72 -0.11
N PHE A 92 -13.55 -8.78 0.10
CA PHE A 92 -12.11 -9.06 0.13
C PHE A 92 -11.44 -8.71 1.46
N SER A 93 -12.01 -7.79 2.24
CA SER A 93 -11.37 -7.17 3.40
C SER A 93 -11.20 -8.10 4.61
N SER A 94 -11.84 -9.28 4.60
CA SER A 94 -11.64 -10.33 5.60
C SER A 94 -10.27 -11.03 5.45
N ASN A 95 -9.80 -11.18 4.20
CA ASN A 95 -8.57 -11.92 3.87
C ASN A 95 -7.45 -11.02 3.35
N LEU A 96 -7.79 -9.84 2.85
CA LEU A 96 -6.86 -8.90 2.23
C LEU A 96 -6.86 -7.57 2.98
N HIS A 97 -5.70 -6.90 2.94
CA HIS A 97 -5.56 -5.50 3.28
C HIS A 97 -5.67 -4.69 1.98
N LEU A 98 -6.58 -3.71 1.95
CA LEU A 98 -6.86 -2.87 0.78
C LEU A 98 -6.74 -1.40 1.18
N VAL A 99 -5.69 -0.74 0.69
CA VAL A 99 -5.37 0.64 1.07
C VAL A 99 -4.96 1.48 -0.13
N LYS A 100 -5.50 2.71 -0.24
CA LYS A 100 -5.02 3.66 -1.25
C LYS A 100 -3.69 4.26 -0.77
N SER A 101 -2.63 4.06 -1.53
CA SER A 101 -1.34 4.73 -1.28
C SER A 101 -1.23 6.06 -2.03
N LEU A 102 -1.91 6.16 -3.17
CA LEU A 102 -2.15 7.40 -3.92
C LEU A 102 -3.59 7.39 -4.45
N PRO A 103 -4.15 8.55 -4.85
CA PRO A 103 -5.49 8.63 -5.46
C PRO A 103 -5.75 7.60 -6.57
N PHE A 104 -4.74 7.33 -7.39
CA PHE A 104 -4.76 6.43 -8.55
C PHE A 104 -4.10 5.07 -8.30
N MET A 105 -3.77 4.73 -7.05
CA MET A 105 -3.13 3.46 -6.66
C MET A 105 -3.81 2.81 -5.47
N LEU A 106 -4.25 1.57 -5.65
CA LEU A 106 -4.76 0.70 -4.60
C LEU A 106 -3.76 -0.42 -4.34
N GLU A 107 -3.17 -0.45 -3.15
CA GLU A 107 -2.33 -1.55 -2.68
C GLU A 107 -3.19 -2.64 -2.06
N ILE A 108 -2.86 -3.88 -2.41
CA ILE A 108 -3.59 -5.08 -2.02
C ILE A 108 -2.56 -6.10 -1.55
N ALA A 109 -2.66 -6.50 -0.29
CA ALA A 109 -1.75 -7.46 0.32
C ALA A 109 -2.51 -8.41 1.26
N ASN A 110 -1.78 -9.35 1.87
CA ASN A 110 -2.30 -10.16 2.95
C ASN A 110 -2.91 -9.27 4.07
N LYS A 111 -4.02 -9.69 4.70
CA LYS A 111 -4.72 -8.92 5.75
C LYS A 111 -3.81 -8.36 6.84
N GLU A 112 -2.75 -9.08 7.19
CA GLU A 112 -1.85 -8.69 8.26
C GLU A 112 -0.67 -7.81 7.81
N VAL A 113 -0.53 -7.56 6.51
CA VAL A 113 0.55 -6.74 5.94
C VAL A 113 0.11 -5.29 5.93
N ASN A 114 0.61 -4.52 6.90
CA ASN A 114 0.53 -3.06 6.96
C ASN A 114 1.73 -2.51 7.75
N LYS A 115 1.97 -1.19 7.68
CA LYS A 115 3.12 -0.54 8.31
C LYS A 115 3.10 -0.63 9.85
N GLY A 116 1.92 -0.59 10.48
CA GLY A 116 1.76 -0.72 11.93
C GLY A 116 2.21 -2.09 12.45
N ASN A 117 1.76 -3.17 11.81
CA ASN A 117 2.18 -4.54 12.13
C ASN A 117 3.67 -4.76 11.86
N ALA A 118 4.21 -4.16 10.80
CA ALA A 118 5.65 -4.21 10.53
C ALA A 118 6.45 -3.51 11.63
N LEU A 119 6.00 -2.33 12.06
CA LEU A 119 6.62 -1.56 13.14
C LEU A 119 6.54 -2.28 14.48
N SER A 120 5.40 -2.93 14.79
CA SER A 120 5.24 -3.76 15.99
C SER A 120 6.25 -4.89 16.05
N LYS A 121 6.40 -5.65 14.96
CA LYS A 121 7.39 -6.73 14.87
C LYS A 121 8.82 -6.21 15.00
N LEU A 122 9.11 -5.06 14.37
CA LEU A 122 10.44 -4.44 14.48
C LEU A 122 10.73 -4.02 15.93
N GLY A 123 9.74 -3.47 16.64
CA GLY A 123 9.83 -3.16 18.06
C GLY A 123 10.17 -4.37 18.92
N GLU A 124 9.49 -5.50 18.70
CA GLU A 124 9.78 -6.77 19.40
C GLU A 124 11.22 -7.23 19.17
N ILE A 125 11.72 -7.16 17.93
CA ILE A 125 13.09 -7.55 17.58
C ILE A 125 14.12 -6.66 18.27
N LEU A 126 13.87 -5.35 18.31
CA LEU A 126 14.80 -4.36 18.85
C LEU A 126 14.64 -4.15 20.37
N GLY A 127 13.60 -4.72 20.99
CA GLY A 127 13.25 -4.45 22.39
C GLY A 127 12.73 -3.04 22.64
N ILE A 128 12.16 -2.38 21.63
CA ILE A 128 11.62 -1.02 21.69
C ILE A 128 10.10 -1.09 21.76
N LYS A 129 9.48 -0.41 22.73
CA LYS A 129 8.02 -0.36 22.88
C LYS A 129 7.43 0.72 21.98
N ALA A 130 6.16 0.55 21.60
CA ALA A 130 5.39 1.59 20.92
C ALA A 130 5.40 2.96 21.64
N SER A 131 5.49 2.95 22.98
CA SER A 131 5.62 4.15 23.83
C SER A 131 6.90 4.95 23.59
N GLU A 132 7.91 4.33 22.98
CA GLU A 132 9.22 4.91 22.70
C GLU A 132 9.38 5.26 21.21
N MET A 133 8.32 5.08 20.42
CA MET A 133 8.35 5.28 18.98
C MET A 133 7.69 6.59 18.55
N MET A 134 8.22 7.12 17.45
CA MET A 134 7.62 8.18 16.66
C MET A 134 7.41 7.64 15.24
N ALA A 135 6.27 7.97 14.64
CA ALA A 135 5.99 7.74 13.23
C ALA A 135 5.56 9.05 12.59
N ILE A 136 5.97 9.25 11.35
CA ILE A 136 5.65 10.43 10.54
C ILE A 136 5.11 9.91 9.21
N GLY A 137 3.88 10.29 8.86
CA GLY A 137 3.19 9.82 7.66
C GLY A 137 2.43 10.93 6.95
N ASP A 138 1.96 10.62 5.75
CA ASP A 138 1.23 11.56 4.90
C ASP A 138 0.06 10.91 4.15
N ASN A 139 0.02 9.58 3.98
CA ASN A 139 -1.05 8.89 3.26
C ASN A 139 -1.75 7.81 4.08
N MET A 140 -2.87 7.29 3.56
CA MET A 140 -3.67 6.30 4.28
C MET A 140 -2.96 4.97 4.51
N ASN A 141 -1.91 4.64 3.75
CA ASN A 141 -1.05 3.49 4.05
C ASN A 141 -0.09 3.71 5.25
N ASP A 142 -0.09 4.90 5.84
CA ASP A 142 0.61 5.25 7.08
C ASP A 142 -0.31 5.19 8.32
N GLU A 143 -1.63 5.11 8.12
CA GLU A 143 -2.61 5.21 9.21
C GLU A 143 -2.31 4.20 10.33
N GLU A 144 -2.08 2.92 10.00
CA GLU A 144 -1.88 1.89 11.02
C GLU A 144 -0.56 2.07 11.79
N MET A 145 0.48 2.64 11.18
CA MET A 145 1.72 2.93 11.93
C MET A 145 1.56 4.16 12.82
N LEU A 146 0.77 5.15 12.40
CA LEU A 146 0.47 6.33 13.21
C LEU A 146 -0.42 5.95 14.41
N ASP A 147 -1.41 5.09 14.21
CA ASP A 147 -2.25 4.58 15.30
C ASP A 147 -1.47 3.70 16.30
N TYR A 148 -0.35 3.11 15.88
CA TYR A 148 0.45 2.20 16.70
C TYR A 148 1.38 2.92 17.69
N VAL A 149 1.97 4.05 17.31
CA VAL A 149 3.03 4.71 18.08
C VAL A 149 2.51 5.71 19.12
N ALA A 150 3.32 6.02 20.13
CA ALA A 150 2.98 7.08 21.08
C ALA A 150 3.11 8.51 20.52
N ASN A 151 3.97 8.72 19.51
CA ASN A 151 4.19 10.05 18.93
C ASN A 151 3.88 10.08 17.43
N PRO A 152 2.60 10.09 17.02
CA PRO A 152 2.22 10.15 15.61
C PRO A 152 2.20 11.58 15.07
N PHE A 153 2.89 11.79 13.94
CA PHE A 153 2.87 13.03 13.19
C PHE A 153 2.32 12.84 11.77
N VAL A 154 1.41 13.72 11.37
CA VAL A 154 0.98 13.86 9.98
C VAL A 154 1.61 15.09 9.33
N MET A 155 2.13 14.92 8.12
CA MET A 155 2.73 16.00 7.32
C MET A 155 1.65 16.98 6.84
N ALA A 156 1.99 18.27 6.72
CA ALA A 156 1.02 19.28 6.28
C ALA A 156 0.48 19.06 4.85
N ASN A 157 1.25 18.38 4.00
CA ASN A 157 0.87 17.98 2.65
C ASN A 157 0.24 16.57 2.59
N GLY A 158 -0.15 16.00 3.74
CA GLY A 158 -0.79 14.69 3.80
C GLY A 158 -2.22 14.70 3.23
N SER A 159 -2.75 13.51 2.98
CA SER A 159 -4.11 13.30 2.51
C SER A 159 -5.14 13.90 3.48
N GLU A 160 -6.26 14.39 2.93
CA GLU A 160 -7.33 15.00 3.74
C GLU A 160 -7.88 14.04 4.81
N LEU A 161 -8.02 12.76 4.45
CA LEU A 161 -8.47 11.70 5.36
C LEU A 161 -7.54 11.55 6.57
N LEU A 162 -6.23 11.60 6.35
CA LEU A 162 -5.24 11.49 7.42
C LEU A 162 -5.14 12.78 8.24
N LEU A 163 -5.23 13.94 7.60
CA LEU A 163 -5.25 15.25 8.26
C LEU A 163 -6.49 15.47 9.15
N ALA A 164 -7.59 14.76 8.88
CA ALA A 164 -8.80 14.78 9.69
C ALA A 164 -8.68 13.95 10.98
N LYS A 165 -7.65 13.10 11.10
CA LYS A 165 -7.35 12.34 12.32
C LYS A 165 -6.70 13.22 13.37
N ASN A 166 -6.78 12.78 14.63
CA ASN A 166 -6.24 13.51 15.78
C ASN A 166 -4.75 13.19 16.02
N TYR A 167 -3.91 13.39 15.00
CA TYR A 167 -2.45 13.27 15.12
C TYR A 167 -1.79 14.63 15.33
N MET A 168 -0.54 14.64 15.80
CA MET A 168 0.25 15.86 15.79
C MET A 168 0.52 16.29 14.36
N ARG A 169 0.59 17.60 14.11
CA ARG A 169 0.88 18.12 12.77
C ARG A 169 2.32 18.57 12.68
N THR A 170 2.98 18.21 11.59
CA THR A 170 4.27 18.77 11.21
C THR A 170 4.16 19.56 9.89
N ARG A 171 5.25 20.17 9.44
CA ARG A 171 5.32 20.94 8.19
C ARG A 171 5.20 20.03 6.96
N SER A 172 5.14 20.62 5.78
CA SER A 172 5.19 19.83 4.55
C SER A 172 6.56 19.19 4.33
N ASN A 173 6.62 18.19 3.45
CA ASN A 173 7.87 17.58 3.00
C ASN A 173 8.83 18.61 2.38
N ASN A 174 8.29 19.60 1.66
CA ASN A 174 9.05 20.72 1.09
C ASN A 174 9.57 21.74 2.13
N GLU A 175 9.14 21.62 3.38
CA GLU A 175 9.48 22.54 4.48
C GLU A 175 10.20 21.82 5.62
N ASN A 176 10.84 20.68 5.33
CA ASN A 176 11.57 19.85 6.28
C ASN A 176 10.69 19.33 7.44
N GLY A 177 9.45 18.92 7.15
CA GLY A 177 8.51 18.41 8.16
C GLY A 177 9.06 17.27 9.03
N VAL A 178 9.86 16.36 8.47
CA VAL A 178 10.52 15.31 9.24
C VAL A 178 11.46 15.90 10.29
N ALA A 179 12.36 16.81 9.90
CA ALA A 179 13.31 17.42 10.82
C ALA A 179 12.60 18.26 11.90
N TYR A 180 11.55 18.98 11.54
CA TYR A 180 10.76 19.77 12.48
C TYR A 180 10.07 18.91 13.54
N ALA A 181 9.52 17.76 13.16
CA ALA A 181 8.87 16.84 14.09
C ALA A 181 9.89 16.25 15.09
N ILE A 182 11.04 15.79 14.58
CA ILE A 182 12.12 15.24 15.40
C ILE A 182 12.64 16.30 16.39
N SER A 183 12.81 17.56 15.96
CA SER A 183 13.31 18.62 16.83
C SER A 183 12.39 18.99 17.98
N GLN A 184 11.14 18.51 18.02
CA GLN A 184 10.26 18.70 19.19
C GLN A 184 10.64 17.82 20.39
N PHE A 185 11.58 16.87 20.20
CA PHE A 185 11.97 15.85 21.20
C PHE A 185 13.49 15.83 21.48
N LEU A 186 14.24 16.76 20.87
CA LEU A 186 15.67 16.98 21.12
C LEU A 186 15.89 18.16 22.05
#